data_AF-A0A510Y7L8-F1
#
_entry.id   AF-A0A510Y7L8-F1
#
_cell.length_a   1.000
_cell.length_b   1.000
_cell.length_c   1.000
_cell.angle_alpha   90.00
_cell.angle_beta   90.00
_cell.angle_gamma   90.00
#
_symmetry.space_group_name_H-M   'P 1'
#
loop_
_entity.id
_entity.type
_entity.pdbx_description
1 polymer ?
#
loop_
_entity_poly.entity_id
_entity_poly.type
_entity_poly.pdbx_seq_one_letter_code
_entity_poly.pdbx_strand_id
1 'polypeptide(L)'
;MIEILIEHVPSTLLHLLTGAAIMYIFYGSPWLISSDRLKIMAFGAIVLVPDIPKLFGNYIFHTLLTMPFIAAALAAVVRPALGGGFPKAWAAAFVTLGAGSMLIDFLGNGTQLLYPVATKNFSYPLLTQEWWVIVPLLCILGILIIRGRKNVSPRQP
;
A
#
# COMPACT_ATOMS: atom_id res chain seq x y z
N MET A 1 23.96 -3.62 10.76
CA MET A 1 22.75 -2.80 11.05
C MET A 1 22.53 -1.71 10.02
N ILE A 2 23.53 -0.88 9.68
CA ILE A 2 23.39 0.16 8.64
C ILE A 2 23.08 -0.43 7.25
N GLU A 3 23.75 -1.51 6.85
CA GLU A 3 23.47 -2.21 5.57
C GLU A 3 22.04 -2.77 5.50
N ILE A 4 21.55 -3.39 6.58
CA ILE A 4 20.17 -3.89 6.69
C ILE A 4 19.16 -2.74 6.52
N LEU A 5 19.43 -1.58 7.13
CA LEU A 5 18.58 -0.39 6.96
C LEU A 5 18.60 0.14 5.52
N ILE A 6 19.76 0.17 4.87
CA ILE A 6 19.90 0.64 3.48
C ILE A 6 19.20 -0.30 2.50
N GLU A 7 19.19 -1.61 2.77
CA GLU A 7 18.49 -2.59 1.94
C GLU A 7 16.98 -2.62 2.17
N HIS A 8 16.50 -2.37 3.39
CA HIS A 8 15.07 -2.46 3.72
C HIS A 8 14.29 -1.16 3.48
N VAL A 9 14.96 0.00 3.49
CA VAL A 9 14.33 1.31 3.27
C VAL A 9 13.72 1.43 1.87
N PRO A 10 14.42 1.08 0.78
CA PRO A 10 13.85 1.14 -0.57
C PRO A 10 12.60 0.25 -0.70
N SER A 11 12.64 -0.94 -0.11
CA SER A 11 11.53 -1.88 -0.22
C SER A 11 10.31 -1.37 0.55
N THR A 12 10.51 -0.95 1.80
CA THR A 12 9.44 -0.34 2.62
C THR A 12 8.84 0.90 1.94
N LEU A 13 9.69 1.73 1.32
CA LEU A 13 9.24 2.89 0.56
C LEU A 13 8.39 2.48 -0.65
N LEU A 14 8.81 1.45 -1.40
CA LEU A 14 8.04 0.93 -2.53
C LEU A 14 6.66 0.41 -2.10
N HIS A 15 6.58 -0.30 -0.97
CA HIS A 15 5.30 -0.75 -0.37
C HIS A 15 4.40 0.45 -0.08
N LEU A 16 4.92 1.46 0.64
CA LEU A 16 4.17 2.66 1.00
C LEU A 16 3.68 3.45 -0.22
N LEU A 17 4.54 3.64 -1.22
CA LEU A 17 4.18 4.36 -2.45
C LEU A 17 3.12 3.61 -3.25
N THR A 18 3.25 2.29 -3.33
CA THR A 18 2.27 1.45 -4.03
C THR A 18 0.92 1.46 -3.31
N GLY A 19 0.93 1.33 -1.97
CA GLY A 19 -0.29 1.47 -1.17
C GLY A 19 -0.94 2.84 -1.31
N ALA A 20 -0.15 3.91 -1.30
CA ALA A 20 -0.63 5.28 -1.52
C ALA A 20 -1.28 5.44 -2.91
N ALA A 21 -0.64 4.89 -3.96
CA ALA A 21 -1.16 4.92 -5.32
C ALA A 21 -2.49 4.15 -5.43
N ILE A 22 -2.57 2.94 -4.89
CA ILE A 22 -3.79 2.12 -4.91
C ILE A 22 -4.93 2.85 -4.18
N MET A 23 -4.69 3.36 -2.98
CA MET A 23 -5.73 4.08 -2.24
C MET A 23 -6.22 5.32 -3.00
N TYR A 24 -5.31 6.04 -3.66
CA TYR A 24 -5.68 7.16 -4.50
C TYR A 24 -6.45 6.74 -5.76
N ILE A 25 -6.16 5.59 -6.36
CA ILE A 25 -6.95 5.07 -7.50
C ILE A 25 -8.41 4.81 -7.08
N PHE A 26 -8.64 4.26 -5.88
CA PHE A 26 -9.99 3.95 -5.41
C PHE A 26 -10.76 5.19 -4.91
N TYR A 27 -10.10 6.10 -4.20
CA TYR A 27 -10.77 7.19 -3.47
C TYR A 27 -10.41 8.59 -3.97
N GLY A 28 -9.36 8.72 -4.76
CA GLY A 28 -8.92 9.99 -5.32
C GLY A 28 -9.95 10.60 -6.26
N SER A 29 -9.96 11.92 -6.31
CA SER A 29 -10.84 12.69 -7.18
C SER A 29 -10.20 14.03 -7.53
N PRO A 30 -10.41 14.54 -8.77
CA PRO A 30 -9.87 15.82 -9.18
C PRO A 30 -10.42 17.00 -8.35
N TRP A 31 -11.57 16.82 -7.71
CA TRP A 31 -12.24 17.86 -6.93
C TRP A 31 -11.69 18.02 -5.51
N LEU A 32 -10.87 17.07 -5.05
CA LEU A 32 -10.31 17.07 -3.70
C LEU A 32 -9.19 18.11 -3.56
N ILE A 33 -9.13 18.72 -2.38
CA ILE A 33 -8.03 19.58 -1.94
C ILE A 33 -6.80 18.74 -1.60
N SER A 34 -5.61 19.34 -1.61
CA SER A 34 -4.35 18.60 -1.41
C SER A 34 -4.28 17.83 -0.08
N SER A 35 -4.87 18.35 1.01
CA SER A 35 -4.89 17.66 2.31
C SER A 35 -5.73 16.38 2.27
N ASP A 36 -6.87 16.39 1.58
CA ASP A 36 -7.73 15.21 1.45
C ASP A 36 -7.07 14.13 0.58
N ARG A 37 -6.37 14.56 -0.47
CA ARG A 37 -5.56 13.66 -1.30
C ARG A 37 -4.45 13.01 -0.50
N LEU A 38 -3.73 13.80 0.30
CA LEU A 38 -2.67 13.29 1.17
C LEU A 38 -3.25 12.34 2.23
N LYS A 39 -4.41 12.66 2.82
CA LYS A 39 -5.11 11.77 3.75
C LYS A 39 -5.43 10.42 3.09
N ILE A 40 -6.01 10.42 1.89
CA ILE A 40 -6.30 9.18 1.13
C ILE A 40 -5.02 8.37 0.89
N MET A 41 -3.96 9.03 0.42
CA MET A 41 -2.67 8.38 0.17
C MET A 41 -2.06 7.80 1.45
N ALA A 42 -2.16 8.52 2.59
CA ALA A 42 -1.65 8.08 3.87
C ALA A 42 -2.36 6.81 4.39
N PHE A 43 -3.65 6.63 4.08
CA PHE A 43 -4.34 5.36 4.36
C PHE A 43 -3.74 4.17 3.61
N GLY A 44 -2.94 4.40 2.56
CA GLY A 44 -2.15 3.36 1.89
C GLY A 44 -1.14 2.67 2.79
N ALA A 45 -0.76 3.28 3.93
CA ALA A 45 0.16 2.69 4.90
C ALA A 45 -0.34 1.37 5.53
N ILE A 46 -1.63 1.03 5.37
CA ILE A 46 -2.17 -0.29 5.74
C ILE A 46 -1.45 -1.45 5.03
N VAL A 47 -0.77 -1.16 3.92
CA VAL A 47 0.09 -2.11 3.19
C VAL A 47 1.15 -2.78 4.08
N LEU A 48 1.59 -2.13 5.15
CA LEU A 48 2.61 -2.65 6.07
C LEU A 48 2.04 -3.58 7.15
N VAL A 49 0.70 -3.74 7.23
CA VAL A 49 0.06 -4.59 8.26
C VAL A 49 0.56 -6.05 8.20
N PRO A 50 0.67 -6.69 7.02
CA PRO A 50 1.21 -8.05 6.90
C PRO A 50 2.68 -8.18 7.29
N ASP A 51 3.44 -7.08 7.21
CA ASP A 51 4.87 -7.07 7.49
C ASP A 51 5.16 -7.10 8.99
N ILE A 52 4.28 -6.56 9.83
CA ILE A 52 4.48 -6.55 11.29
C ILE A 52 4.62 -7.99 11.83
N PRO A 53 3.69 -8.93 11.57
CA PRO A 53 3.87 -10.33 11.98
C PRO A 53 5.05 -11.04 11.30
N LYS A 54 5.40 -10.65 10.06
CA LYS A 54 6.54 -11.19 9.31
C LYS A 54 7.86 -10.93 10.04
N LEU A 55 8.00 -9.79 10.72
CA LEU A 55 9.17 -9.49 11.57
C LEU A 55 9.34 -10.46 12.74
N PHE A 56 8.28 -11.15 13.15
CA PHE A 56 8.30 -12.18 14.18
C PHE A 56 8.35 -13.61 13.61
N GLY A 57 8.62 -13.76 12.31
CA GLY A 57 8.68 -15.06 11.62
C GLY A 57 7.32 -15.68 11.30
N ASN A 58 6.21 -14.93 11.47
CA ASN A 58 4.87 -15.41 11.17
C ASN A 58 4.40 -14.92 9.79
N TYR A 59 4.43 -15.82 8.81
CA TYR A 59 4.03 -15.54 7.43
C TYR A 59 2.53 -15.74 7.17
N ILE A 60 1.73 -16.16 8.16
CA ILE A 60 0.31 -16.47 7.94
C ILE A 60 -0.50 -15.27 7.46
N PHE A 61 -0.07 -14.04 7.79
CA PHE A 61 -0.72 -12.80 7.36
C PHE A 61 -0.32 -12.35 5.96
N HIS A 62 0.62 -13.04 5.34
CA HIS A 62 1.19 -12.73 4.03
C HIS A 62 0.87 -13.85 3.03
N THR A 63 -0.40 -14.27 3.00
CA THR A 63 -0.88 -15.40 2.17
C THR A 63 -2.19 -15.04 1.46
N LEU A 64 -2.42 -15.62 0.28
CA LEU A 64 -3.64 -15.35 -0.49
C LEU A 64 -4.89 -15.85 0.25
N LEU A 65 -4.72 -16.83 1.14
CA LEU A 65 -5.80 -17.42 1.92
C LEU A 65 -6.31 -16.46 3.01
N THR A 66 -5.40 -15.84 3.75
CA THR A 66 -5.77 -14.95 4.86
C THR A 66 -6.06 -13.51 4.42
N MET A 67 -5.54 -13.11 3.27
CA MET A 67 -5.62 -11.73 2.79
C MET A 67 -7.05 -11.17 2.67
N PRO A 68 -8.05 -11.91 2.14
CA PRO A 68 -9.44 -11.45 2.10
C PRO A 68 -10.01 -11.06 3.46
N PHE A 69 -9.63 -11.78 4.52
CA PHE A 69 -10.13 -11.58 5.88
C PHE A 69 -9.45 -10.38 6.56
N ILE A 70 -8.13 -10.25 6.38
CA ILE A 70 -7.38 -9.07 6.85
C ILE A 70 -7.91 -7.81 6.16
N ALA A 71 -8.12 -7.88 4.84
CA ALA A 71 -8.72 -6.79 4.07
C ALA A 71 -10.12 -6.42 4.58
N ALA A 72 -10.95 -7.39 4.98
CA ALA A 72 -12.26 -7.13 5.58
C ALA A 72 -12.17 -6.41 6.93
N ALA A 73 -11.24 -6.80 7.80
CA ALA A 73 -11.00 -6.10 9.06
C ALA A 73 -10.54 -4.66 8.82
N LEU A 74 -9.58 -4.45 7.90
CA LEU A 74 -9.08 -3.11 7.58
C LEU A 74 -10.13 -2.26 6.85
N ALA A 75 -10.99 -2.84 6.03
CA ALA A 75 -12.08 -2.14 5.38
C ALA A 75 -13.05 -1.51 6.38
N ALA A 76 -13.30 -2.18 7.52
CA ALA A 76 -14.12 -1.61 8.60
C ALA A 76 -13.48 -0.36 9.23
N VAL A 77 -12.15 -0.25 9.22
CA VAL A 77 -11.40 0.92 9.73
C VAL A 77 -11.29 2.03 8.67
N VAL A 78 -11.06 1.68 7.41
CA VAL A 78 -10.89 2.63 6.30
C VAL A 78 -12.21 3.29 5.92
N ARG A 79 -13.31 2.52 5.91
CA ARG A 79 -14.62 2.98 5.42
C ARG A 79 -15.14 4.24 6.15
N PRO A 80 -15.13 4.33 7.50
CA PRO A 80 -15.58 5.54 8.18
C PRO A 80 -14.76 6.79 7.83
N ALA A 81 -13.46 6.61 7.53
CA ALA A 81 -12.55 7.72 7.30
C ALA A 81 -12.56 8.25 5.86
N LEU A 82 -12.79 7.38 4.87
CA LEU A 82 -12.76 7.70 3.43
C LEU A 82 -14.14 7.65 2.75
N GLY A 83 -15.17 7.20 3.45
CA GLY A 83 -16.53 7.08 2.95
C GLY A 83 -16.74 5.89 2.00
N GLY A 84 -17.95 5.81 1.42
CA GLY A 84 -18.35 4.77 0.48
C GLY A 84 -18.89 3.49 1.11
N GLY A 85 -19.18 2.51 0.25
CA GLY A 85 -19.68 1.20 0.65
C GLY A 85 -18.57 0.25 1.13
N PHE A 86 -18.95 -0.73 1.96
CA PHE A 86 -18.03 -1.78 2.41
C PHE A 86 -17.33 -2.52 1.26
N PRO A 87 -18.00 -2.89 0.14
CA PRO A 87 -17.32 -3.55 -0.98
C PRO A 87 -16.18 -2.72 -1.58
N LYS A 88 -16.34 -1.40 -1.66
CA LYS A 88 -15.29 -0.50 -2.15
C LYS A 88 -14.09 -0.47 -1.19
N ALA A 89 -14.35 -0.34 0.12
CA ALA A 89 -13.31 -0.32 1.13
C ALA A 89 -12.57 -1.67 1.21
N TRP A 90 -13.30 -2.77 1.11
CA TRP A 90 -12.76 -4.12 1.04
C TRP A 90 -11.87 -4.31 -0.19
N ALA A 91 -12.35 -3.92 -1.37
CA ALA A 91 -11.56 -4.02 -2.59
C ALA A 91 -10.29 -3.16 -2.52
N ALA A 92 -10.39 -1.92 -2.02
CA ALA A 92 -9.24 -1.04 -1.85
C ALA A 92 -8.21 -1.65 -0.88
N ALA A 93 -8.65 -2.16 0.27
CA ALA A 93 -7.77 -2.81 1.24
C ALA A 93 -7.15 -4.10 0.66
N PHE A 94 -7.96 -4.96 0.03
CA PHE A 94 -7.51 -6.21 -0.55
C PHE A 94 -6.46 -6.00 -1.64
N VAL A 95 -6.68 -5.06 -2.56
CA VAL A 95 -5.71 -4.72 -3.60
C VAL A 95 -4.48 -4.06 -2.99
N THR A 96 -4.64 -3.20 -1.99
CA THR A 96 -3.50 -2.57 -1.29
C THR A 96 -2.59 -3.62 -0.65
N LEU A 97 -3.15 -4.60 0.05
CA LEU A 97 -2.35 -5.66 0.66
C LEU A 97 -1.81 -6.64 -0.40
N GLY A 98 -2.66 -7.11 -1.32
CA GLY A 98 -2.27 -8.09 -2.33
C GLY A 98 -1.20 -7.56 -3.30
N ALA A 99 -1.36 -6.35 -3.83
CA ALA A 99 -0.39 -5.78 -4.76
C ALA A 99 0.74 -5.02 -4.04
N GLY A 100 0.40 -4.29 -2.97
CA GLY A 100 1.34 -3.42 -2.27
C GLY A 100 2.24 -4.15 -1.28
N SER A 101 1.82 -5.30 -0.73
CA SER A 101 2.67 -6.13 0.14
C SER A 101 3.03 -7.43 -0.53
N MET A 102 2.04 -8.25 -0.91
CA MET A 102 2.33 -9.61 -1.36
C MET A 102 3.08 -9.67 -2.69
N LEU A 103 2.59 -8.95 -3.70
CA LEU A 103 3.17 -9.00 -5.02
C LEU A 103 4.59 -8.42 -5.05
N ILE A 104 4.82 -7.29 -4.35
CA ILE A 104 6.16 -6.68 -4.27
C ILE A 104 7.13 -7.66 -3.62
N ASP A 105 6.77 -8.21 -2.46
CA ASP A 105 7.61 -9.20 -1.78
C ASP A 105 7.82 -10.46 -2.63
N PHE A 106 6.79 -10.97 -3.29
CA PHE A 106 6.90 -12.11 -4.19
C PHE A 106 7.89 -11.86 -5.34
N LEU A 107 7.85 -10.66 -5.94
CA LEU A 107 8.74 -10.25 -7.03
C LEU A 107 10.15 -9.85 -6.56
N GLY A 108 10.35 -9.60 -5.26
CA GLY A 108 11.64 -9.24 -4.67
C GLY A 108 12.39 -10.43 -4.11
N ASN A 109 11.73 -11.25 -3.28
CA ASN A 109 12.35 -12.31 -2.48
C ASN A 109 11.62 -13.66 -2.56
N GLY A 110 10.56 -13.78 -3.37
CA GLY A 110 9.85 -15.05 -3.59
C GLY A 110 8.95 -15.50 -2.43
N THR A 111 8.35 -14.54 -1.71
CA THR A 111 7.48 -14.81 -0.54
C THR A 111 6.37 -15.84 -0.80
N GLN A 112 6.01 -16.60 0.23
CA GLN A 112 5.13 -17.77 0.18
C GLN A 112 3.64 -17.42 0.02
N LEU A 113 3.23 -17.03 -1.19
CA LEU A 113 1.83 -16.69 -1.53
C LEU A 113 0.80 -17.75 -1.08
N LEU A 114 1.20 -19.02 -1.11
CA LEU A 114 0.35 -20.19 -0.86
C LEU A 114 0.63 -20.86 0.49
N TYR A 115 1.36 -20.24 1.41
CA TYR A 115 1.53 -20.81 2.75
C TYR A 115 0.17 -20.96 3.46
N PRO A 116 -0.07 -22.04 4.23
CA PRO A 116 0.80 -23.20 4.49
C PRO A 116 0.67 -24.33 3.46
N VAL A 117 -0.16 -24.17 2.42
CA VAL A 117 -0.42 -25.20 1.39
C VAL A 117 0.85 -25.53 0.58
N ALA A 118 1.68 -24.54 0.30
CA ALA A 118 3.02 -24.73 -0.26
C ALA A 118 4.07 -23.99 0.57
N THR A 119 5.16 -24.70 0.91
CA THR A 119 6.26 -24.18 1.73
C THR A 119 7.52 -23.85 0.92
N LYS A 120 7.51 -24.11 -0.40
CA LYS A 120 8.63 -23.80 -1.28
C LYS A 120 8.55 -22.35 -1.75
N ASN A 121 9.67 -21.63 -1.60
CA ASN A 121 9.83 -20.28 -2.14
C ASN A 121 10.14 -20.38 -3.64
N PHE A 122 9.46 -19.58 -4.45
CA PHE A 122 9.87 -19.32 -5.84
C PHE A 122 10.57 -17.98 -5.87
N SER A 123 11.90 -17.98 -5.81
CA SER A 123 12.69 -16.75 -5.89
C SER A 123 12.77 -16.27 -7.34
N TYR A 124 12.02 -15.23 -7.68
CA TYR A 124 12.18 -14.47 -8.90
C TYR A 124 12.72 -13.09 -8.54
N PRO A 125 14.03 -12.83 -8.60
CA PRO A 125 14.58 -11.50 -8.33
C PRO A 125 14.32 -10.57 -9.54
N LEU A 126 13.05 -10.30 -9.81
CA LEU A 126 12.63 -9.36 -10.86
C LEU A 126 12.81 -7.91 -10.39
N LEU A 127 12.56 -7.66 -9.11
CA LEU A 127 12.84 -6.38 -8.44
C LEU A 127 14.27 -6.40 -7.85
N THR A 128 15.29 -6.36 -8.71
CA THR A 128 16.68 -6.17 -8.27
C THR A 128 17.05 -4.70 -8.06
N GLN A 129 16.30 -3.78 -8.69
CA GLN A 129 16.52 -2.33 -8.58
C GLN A 129 15.19 -1.60 -8.39
N GLU A 130 14.72 -1.55 -7.15
CA GLU A 130 13.43 -0.93 -6.77
C GLU A 130 13.35 0.56 -7.15
N TRP A 131 14.48 1.25 -7.26
CA TRP A 131 14.58 2.68 -7.60
C TRP A 131 13.91 3.07 -8.93
N TRP A 132 13.95 2.19 -9.94
CA TRP A 132 13.29 2.44 -11.23
C TRP A 132 11.77 2.51 -11.12
N VAL A 133 11.19 1.93 -10.08
CA VAL A 133 9.75 1.96 -9.80
C VAL A 133 9.42 3.07 -8.81
N ILE A 134 10.26 3.24 -7.77
CA ILE A 134 10.10 4.26 -6.73
C ILE A 134 10.10 5.68 -7.33
N VAL A 135 11.06 6.03 -8.18
CA VAL A 135 11.20 7.40 -8.70
C VAL A 135 9.98 7.83 -9.53
N PRO A 136 9.50 7.05 -10.52
CA PRO A 136 8.27 7.39 -11.23
C PRO A 136 7.04 7.47 -10.33
N LEU A 137 6.88 6.55 -9.36
CA LEU A 137 5.75 6.58 -8.42
C LEU A 137 5.75 7.86 -7.58
N LEU A 138 6.91 8.26 -7.04
CA LEU A 138 7.07 9.51 -6.29
C LEU A 138 6.67 10.71 -7.15
N CYS A 139 7.13 10.78 -8.40
CA CYS A 139 6.79 11.86 -9.32
C CYS A 139 5.27 11.91 -9.57
N ILE A 140 4.64 10.77 -9.86
CA ILE A 140 3.20 10.69 -10.12
C ILE A 140 2.39 11.14 -8.89
N LEU A 141 2.70 10.60 -7.71
CA LEU A 141 2.00 10.96 -6.47
C LEU A 141 2.22 12.43 -6.10
N GLY A 142 3.44 12.95 -6.27
CA GLY A 142 3.75 14.36 -6.06
C GLY A 142 2.93 15.28 -6.97
N ILE A 143 2.85 14.96 -8.27
CA ILE A 143 2.01 15.69 -9.22
C ILE A 143 0.53 15.64 -8.80
N LEU A 144 0.04 14.48 -8.36
CA LEU A 144 -1.34 14.31 -7.91
C LEU A 144 -1.66 15.15 -6.67
N ILE A 145 -0.72 15.33 -5.74
CA ILE A 145 -0.88 16.19 -4.57
C ILE A 145 -0.88 17.67 -4.98
N ILE A 146 0.07 18.09 -5.84
CA ILE A 146 0.22 19.48 -6.29
C ILE A 146 -0.98 19.93 -7.13
N ARG A 147 -1.54 19.03 -7.95
CA ARG A 147 -2.76 19.30 -8.74
C ARG A 147 -4.06 19.28 -7.91
N GLY A 148 -3.97 19.13 -6.59
CA GLY A 148 -5.10 19.34 -5.70
C GLY A 148 -5.63 20.77 -5.78
N ARG A 149 -6.94 20.94 -5.56
CA ARG A 149 -7.47 22.30 -5.38
C ARG A 149 -6.77 22.94 -4.17
N LYS A 150 -6.31 24.18 -4.33
CA LYS A 150 -5.80 24.95 -3.20
C LYS A 150 -6.98 25.28 -2.29
N ASN A 151 -6.79 25.17 -0.97
CA ASN A 151 -7.77 25.67 0.00
C ASN A 151 -7.93 27.17 -0.23
N VAL A 152 -9.01 27.57 -0.89
CA VAL A 152 -9.44 28.97 -0.91
C VAL A 152 -10.19 29.16 0.40
N SER A 153 -9.55 29.78 1.38
CA SER A 153 -10.23 30.18 2.62
C SER A 153 -11.44 31.05 2.24
N PRO A 154 -12.63 30.84 2.82
CA PRO A 154 -13.74 31.75 2.62
C PRO A 154 -13.26 33.12 3.10
N ARG A 155 -13.20 34.11 2.21
CA ARG A 155 -13.11 35.50 2.65
C ARG A 155 -14.29 35.73 3.57
N GLN A 156 -14.03 35.97 4.86
CA GLN A 156 -15.07 36.40 5.77
C GLN A 156 -15.66 37.72 5.24
N PRO A 157 -16.99 37.88 5.27
CA PRO A 157 -17.68 39.03 4.71
C PRO A 157 -17.30 40.34 5.41
#